data_AF-A0A8S0YAC7-F1
#
_entry.id   AF-A0A8S0YAC7-F1
#
_cell.length_a   1.000
_cell.length_b   1.000
_cell.length_c   1.000
_cell.angle_alpha   90.00
_cell.angle_beta   90.00
_cell.angle_gamma   90.00
#
_symmetry.space_group_name_H-M   'P 1'
#
loop_
_entity.id
_entity.type
_entity.pdbx_description
1 polymer ?
#
loop_
_entity_poly.entity_id
_entity_poly.type
_entity_poly.pdbx_seq_one_letter_code
_entity_poly.pdbx_strand_id
1 'polypeptide(L)'
;MLEALAITHLLQNCKELSAFCSQNGWIINESIHYEIIERQPDNLLIYVTFLESIMEGSGCQCDQKSCYGRLRLKINEPGEIIGLELA
;
A
#
# COMPACT_ATOMS: atom_id res chain seq x y z
N MET A 1 8.25 17.25 -4.22
CA MET A 1 7.21 16.94 -3.21
C MET A 1 5.91 16.36 -3.79
N LEU A 2 5.67 16.41 -5.12
CA LEU A 2 4.46 15.84 -5.75
C LEU A 2 4.45 14.30 -5.81
N GLU A 3 5.59 13.66 -6.07
CA GLU A 3 5.71 12.19 -6.16
C GLU A 3 5.25 11.51 -4.85
N ALA A 4 5.77 11.97 -3.72
CA ALA A 4 5.44 11.39 -2.43
C ALA A 4 3.94 11.49 -2.09
N LEU A 5 3.31 12.63 -2.44
CA LEU A 5 1.88 12.84 -2.26
C LEU A 5 1.06 11.94 -3.19
N ALA A 6 1.49 11.80 -4.45
CA ALA A 6 0.85 10.93 -5.43
C ALA A 6 0.90 9.46 -5.00
N ILE A 7 2.04 8.97 -4.50
CA ILE A 7 2.18 7.61 -3.99
C ILE A 7 1.28 7.40 -2.77
N THR A 8 1.28 8.31 -1.79
CA THR A 8 0.41 8.19 -0.61
C THR A 8 -1.07 8.15 -1.01
N HIS A 9 -1.51 9.05 -1.89
CA HIS A 9 -2.89 9.10 -2.35
C HIS A 9 -3.27 7.85 -3.14
N LEU A 10 -2.36 7.32 -3.96
CA LEU A 10 -2.56 6.06 -4.67
C LEU A 10 -2.76 4.91 -3.68
N LEU A 11 -1.85 4.75 -2.71
CA LEU A 11 -1.89 3.65 -1.74
C LEU A 11 -3.16 3.66 -0.89
N GLN A 12 -3.61 4.84 -0.43
CA GLN A 12 -4.84 4.98 0.35
C GLN A 12 -6.12 4.60 -0.42
N ASN A 13 -6.06 4.58 -1.76
CA ASN A 13 -7.18 4.22 -2.63
C ASN A 13 -6.94 2.90 -3.39
N CYS A 14 -5.82 2.22 -3.14
CA CYS A 14 -5.40 1.03 -3.87
C CYS A 14 -6.04 -0.22 -3.27
N LYS A 15 -6.87 -0.90 -4.07
CA LYS A 15 -7.53 -2.14 -3.64
C LYS A 15 -6.55 -3.30 -3.57
N GLU A 16 -5.49 -3.25 -4.37
CA GLU A 16 -4.47 -4.30 -4.46
C GLU A 16 -3.71 -4.49 -3.14
N LEU A 17 -3.67 -3.47 -2.26
CA LEU A 17 -3.15 -3.64 -0.90
C LEU A 17 -3.91 -4.69 -0.08
N SER A 18 -5.20 -4.90 -0.38
CA SER A 18 -5.99 -5.97 0.27
C SER A 18 -5.44 -7.37 -0.02
N ALA A 19 -4.65 -7.55 -1.08
CA ALA A 19 -3.98 -8.83 -1.34
C ALA A 19 -2.91 -9.17 -0.28
N PHE A 20 -2.42 -8.17 0.46
CA PHE A 20 -1.49 -8.37 1.58
C PHE A 20 -2.21 -8.53 2.93
N CYS A 21 -3.53 -8.32 2.98
CA CYS A 21 -4.32 -8.56 4.18
C CYS A 21 -4.36 -10.06 4.49
N SER A 22 -4.22 -10.42 5.76
CA SER A 22 -4.27 -11.82 6.20
C SER A 22 -5.67 -12.35 6.37
N GLN A 23 -6.63 -11.51 6.78
CA GLN A 23 -7.98 -11.93 7.16
C GLN A 23 -9.07 -11.12 6.44
N ASN A 24 -8.72 -10.47 5.32
CA ASN A 24 -9.61 -9.57 4.58
C ASN A 24 -10.23 -8.48 5.47
N GLY A 25 -9.47 -8.04 6.48
CA GLY A 25 -9.80 -6.94 7.37
C GLY A 25 -9.69 -5.58 6.70
N TRP A 26 -9.90 -4.54 7.48
CA TRP A 26 -9.96 -3.17 7.00
C TRP A 26 -8.57 -2.55 7.09
N ILE A 27 -8.08 -2.00 5.99
CA ILE A 27 -6.80 -1.30 5.96
C ILE A 27 -6.94 0.02 6.74
N ILE A 28 -6.06 0.25 7.71
CA ILE A 28 -5.98 1.51 8.44
C ILE A 28 -5.14 2.49 7.62
N ASN A 29 -5.80 3.37 6.85
CA ASN A 29 -5.13 4.27 5.92
C ASN A 29 -4.04 5.17 6.55
N GLU A 30 -4.21 5.58 7.81
CA GLU A 30 -3.25 6.40 8.56
C GLU A 30 -1.97 5.64 8.92
N SER A 31 -2.02 4.31 8.88
CA SER A 31 -0.87 3.44 9.17
C SER A 31 -0.05 3.08 7.93
N ILE A 32 -0.51 3.46 6.73
CA ILE A 32 0.17 3.13 5.47
C ILE A 32 1.50 3.90 5.40
N HIS A 33 2.58 3.15 5.37
CA HIS A 33 3.93 3.65 5.14
C HIS A 33 4.53 2.93 3.93
N TYR A 34 5.38 3.64 3.19
CA TYR A 34 6.12 3.04 2.09
C TYR A 34 7.57 3.52 2.06
N GLU A 35 8.41 2.69 1.47
CA GLU A 35 9.82 2.97 1.21
C GLU A 35 10.14 2.62 -0.24
N ILE A 36 10.84 3.51 -0.96
CA ILE A 36 11.29 3.22 -2.32
C ILE A 36 12.56 2.36 -2.21
N ILE A 37 12.45 1.12 -2.68
CA ILE A 37 13.56 0.15 -2.66
C ILE A 37 14.39 0.25 -3.94
N GLU A 38 13.74 0.55 -5.08
CA GLU A 38 14.40 0.67 -6.37
C GLU A 38 13.71 1.72 -7.23
N ARG A 39 14.51 2.47 -7.99
CA ARG A 39 14.05 3.50 -8.93
C ARG A 39 14.61 3.22 -10.32
N GLN A 40 13.71 2.96 -11.26
CA GLN A 40 14.01 2.80 -12.67
C GLN A 40 13.30 3.91 -13.47
N PRO A 41 13.67 4.15 -14.74
CA PRO A 41 13.05 5.20 -15.56
C PRO A 41 11.54 5.00 -15.74
N ASP A 42 11.11 3.74 -15.91
CA ASP A 42 9.72 3.39 -16.24
C ASP A 42 8.96 2.80 -15.04
N ASN A 43 9.62 2.57 -13.90
CA ASN A 43 9.00 1.98 -12.72
C ASN A 43 9.70 2.31 -11.40
N LEU A 44 8.91 2.27 -10.31
CA LEU A 44 9.41 2.25 -8.94
C LEU A 44 9.06 0.92 -8.28
N LEU A 45 10.01 0.36 -7.54
CA LEU A 45 9.71 -0.72 -6.60
C LEU A 45 9.61 -0.12 -5.21
N ILE A 46 8.46 -0.27 -4.58
CA ILE A 46 8.22 0.17 -3.22
C ILE A 46 7.95 -1.00 -2.29
N TYR A 47 8.42 -0.89 -1.06
CA TYR A 47 7.98 -1.70 0.07
C TYR A 47 6.85 -0.95 0.76
N VAL A 48 5.73 -1.61 1.02
CA VAL A 48 4.60 -1.02 1.73
C VAL A 48 4.36 -1.77 3.03
N THR A 49 4.05 -1.03 4.09
CA THR A 49 3.66 -1.56 5.40
C THR A 49 2.41 -0.83 5.88
N PHE A 50 1.48 -1.55 6.51
CA PHE A 50 0.26 -0.99 7.05
C PHE A 50 -0.34 -1.92 8.11
N LEU A 51 -1.32 -1.42 8.85
CA LEU A 51 -2.10 -2.19 9.81
C LEU A 51 -3.45 -2.58 9.19
N GLU A 52 -3.77 -3.87 9.28
CA GLU A 52 -5.07 -4.44 9.01
C GLU A 52 -5.84 -4.52 10.32
N SER A 53 -7.01 -3.89 10.38
CA SER A 53 -7.96 -3.98 11.48
C SER A 53 -8.84 -5.21 11.29
N ILE A 54 -8.83 -6.11 12.26
CA ILE A 54 -9.53 -7.39 12.23
C ILE A 54 -10.56 -7.38 13.36
N MET A 55 -11.83 -7.52 13.00
CA MET A 55 -12.91 -7.59 13.99
C MET A 55 -13.04 -9.03 14.49
N GLU A 56 -12.74 -9.28 15.76
CA GLU A 56 -13.05 -10.57 16.38
C GLU A 56 -14.56 -10.68 16.64
N GLY A 57 -15.16 -11.80 16.21
CA GLY A 57 -16.61 -12.05 16.18
C GLY A 57 -17.34 -12.13 17.52
N SER A 58 -16.78 -11.60 18.61
CA SER A 58 -17.34 -11.67 19.97
C SER A 58 -17.50 -10.29 20.65
N GLY A 59 -17.34 -9.18 19.91
CA GLY A 59 -17.68 -7.84 20.41
C GLY A 59 -16.71 -7.25 21.43
N CYS A 60 -15.54 -7.86 21.62
CA CYS A 60 -14.50 -7.36 22.52
C CYS A 60 -13.17 -7.30 21.75
N GLN A 61 -12.73 -6.07 21.47
CA GLN A 61 -11.50 -5.67 20.76
C GLN A 61 -11.46 -5.91 19.24
N CYS A 62 -11.03 -4.86 18.55
CA CYS A 62 -10.55 -4.90 17.18
C CYS A 62 -9.06 -5.20 17.27
N ASP A 63 -8.63 -6.36 16.80
CA ASP A 63 -7.21 -6.70 16.72
C ASP A 63 -6.58 -5.97 15.54
N GLN A 64 -5.29 -5.66 15.62
CA GLN A 64 -4.56 -5.01 14.54
C GLN A 64 -3.35 -5.85 14.15
N LYS A 65 -3.25 -6.15 12.86
CA LYS A 65 -2.15 -6.96 12.33
C LYS A 65 -1.30 -6.16 11.37
N SER A 66 0.01 -6.23 11.52
CA SER A 66 0.94 -5.65 10.55
C SER A 66 0.96 -6.46 9.26
N CYS A 67 0.63 -5.80 8.16
CA CYS A 67 0.71 -6.29 6.81
C CYS A 67 1.83 -5.57 6.06
N TYR A 68 2.48 -6.27 5.15
CA TYR A 68 3.55 -5.73 4.36
C TYR A 68 3.66 -6.44 3.02
N GLY A 69 4.22 -5.74 2.04
CA GLY A 69 4.30 -6.24 0.68
C GLY A 69 5.19 -5.38 -0.21
N ARG A 70 5.40 -5.85 -1.45
CA ARG A 70 6.11 -5.10 -2.48
C ARG A 70 5.15 -4.75 -3.59
N LEU A 71 5.24 -3.51 -4.06
CA LEU A 71 4.46 -3.01 -5.18
C LEU A 71 5.41 -2.42 -6.22
N ARG A 72 5.14 -2.73 -7.48
CA ARG A 72 5.77 -2.06 -8.60
C ARG A 72 4.80 -1.01 -9.16
N LEU A 73 5.22 0.25 -9.10
CA LEU A 73 4.51 1.37 -9.71
C LEU A 73 5.07 1.59 -11.12
N LYS A 74 4.20 1.66 -12.12
CA LYS A 74 4.59 2.03 -13.49
C LYS A 74 4.53 3.54 -13.63
N ILE A 75 5.59 4.11 -14.15
CA ILE A 75 5.73 5.56 -14.34
C ILE A 75 5.84 5.84 -15.84
N ASN A 76 5.17 6.90 -16.30
CA ASN A 76 5.30 7.39 -17.67
C ASN A 76 6.39 8.48 -17.78
N GLU A 77 6.74 8.89 -19.00
CA GLU A 77 7.73 9.94 -19.26
C GLU A 77 7.52 11.26 -18.46
N PRO A 78 6.28 11.75 -18.24
CA PRO A 78 6.07 12.94 -17.39
C PRO A 78 6.21 12.68 -15.88
N GLY A 79 6.49 11.44 -15.44
CA GLY A 79 6.68 11.10 -14.03
C GLY A 79 5.39 10.77 -13.28
N GLU A 80 4.30 10.50 -13.99
CA GLU A 80 3.01 10.14 -13.42
C GLU A 80 2.89 8.63 -13.25
N ILE A 81 2.22 8.22 -12.17
CA ILE A 81 1.97 6.80 -11.91
C ILE A 81 0.78 6.36 -12.76
N ILE A 82 1.04 5.51 -13.75
CA ILE A 82 0.04 5.03 -14.72
C ILE A 82 -0.45 3.61 -14.44
N GLY A 83 0.18 2.92 -13.47
CA GLY A 83 -0.22 1.56 -13.12
C GLY A 83 0.48 1.05 -11.88
N LEU A 84 -0.04 -0.05 -11.35
CA LEU A 84 0.46 -0.73 -10.17
C LEU A 84 0.31 -2.25 -10.37
N GLU A 85 1.28 -3.00 -9.87
CA GLU A 85 1.24 -4.46 -9.80
C GLU A 85 1.92 -4.97 -8.51
N LEU A 86 1.46 -6.12 -8.02
CA LEU A 86 2.11 -6.83 -6.91
C LEU A 86 3.46 -7.39 -7.41
N ALA A 87 4.51 -7.28 -6.60
CA ALA A 87 5.88 -7.66 -6.95
C ALA A 87 6.43 -8.82 -6.10
#